data_AF-A0A822EGW5-F1
#
_entry.id   AF-A0A822EGW5-F1
#
_cell.length_a   1.000
_cell.length_b   1.000
_cell.length_c   1.000
_cell.angle_alpha   90.00
_cell.angle_beta   90.00
_cell.angle_gamma   90.00
#
_symmetry.space_group_name_H-M   'P 1'
#
loop_
_entity.id
_entity.type
_entity.pdbx_description
1 polymer ?
#
loop_
_entity_poly.entity_id
_entity_poly.type
_entity_poly.pdbx_seq_one_letter_code
_entity_poly.pdbx_strand_id
1 'polypeptide(L)' 'SQEQNRQPERTSRYYARGALPYLVPVLLQRLTMQEETDDDDEWNPCKSAGVCLMLLANCA' A
#
# COMPACT_ATOMS: atom_id res chain seq x y z
N SER A 1 -15.89 24.77 21.67
CA SER A 1 -15.90 23.94 20.45
C SER A 1 -16.19 22.50 20.85
N GLN A 2 -17.40 22.00 20.60
CA GLN A 2 -17.85 20.67 21.05
C GLN A 2 -17.44 19.52 20.11
N GLU A 3 -16.68 19.82 19.05
CA GLU A 3 -16.27 18.81 18.06
C GLU A 3 -15.22 17.80 18.56
N GLN A 4 -14.55 18.07 19.69
CA GLN A 4 -13.39 17.28 20.13
C GLN A 4 -13.72 15.95 20.83
N ASN A 5 -15.01 15.62 21.01
CA ASN A 5 -15.44 14.40 21.70
C ASN A 5 -16.31 13.46 20.84
N ARG A 6 -16.35 13.66 19.52
CA ARG A 6 -17.06 12.73 18.63
C ARG A 6 -16.17 11.52 18.38
N GLN A 7 -16.64 10.35 18.80
CA GLN A 7 -16.00 9.09 18.40
C GLN A 7 -15.95 9.04 16.87
N PRO A 8 -14.84 8.57 16.27
CA PRO A 8 -14.71 8.52 14.83
C PRO A 8 -15.83 7.68 14.24
N GLU A 9 -16.55 8.21 13.24
CA GLU A 9 -17.65 7.49 12.56
C GLU A 9 -17.18 6.19 11.92
N ARG A 10 -15.86 6.04 11.70
CA ARG A 10 -15.23 4.85 11.18
C ARG A 10 -13.98 4.51 11.97
N THR A 11 -14.02 3.38 12.68
CA THR A 11 -12.86 2.76 13.31
C THR A 11 -12.09 1.91 12.30
N SER A 12 -10.76 1.88 12.42
CA SER A 12 -9.93 1.00 11.59
C SER A 12 -10.25 -0.46 11.91
N ARG A 13 -10.50 -1.25 10.87
CA ARG A 13 -10.76 -2.70 10.98
C ARG A 13 -9.54 -3.56 10.68
N TYR A 14 -8.37 -2.96 10.53
CA TYR A 14 -7.08 -3.64 10.28
C TYR A 14 -7.08 -4.62 9.10
N TYR A 15 -7.91 -4.37 8.07
CA TYR A 15 -7.99 -5.23 6.89
C TYR A 15 -6.64 -5.39 6.18
N ALA A 16 -5.91 -4.29 6.02
CA ALA A 16 -4.58 -4.31 5.43
C ALA A 16 -3.63 -5.22 6.23
N ARG A 17 -3.61 -5.07 7.56
CA ARG A 17 -2.79 -5.89 8.47
C ARG A 17 -3.10 -7.37 8.36
N GLY A 18 -4.38 -7.74 8.29
CA GLY A 18 -4.79 -9.14 8.08
C GLY A 18 -4.46 -9.69 6.69
N ALA A 19 -4.38 -8.82 5.68
CA ALA A 19 -4.09 -9.18 4.30
C ALA A 19 -2.58 -9.20 3.97
N LEU A 20 -1.72 -8.65 4.83
CA LEU A 20 -0.27 -8.55 4.60
C LEU A 20 0.38 -9.85 4.10
N PRO A 21 0.10 -11.05 4.67
CA PRO A 21 0.73 -12.29 4.21
C PRO A 21 0.42 -12.65 2.75
N TYR A 22 -0.70 -12.15 2.22
CA TYR A 22 -1.13 -12.38 0.84
C TYR A 22 -0.66 -11.27 -0.10
N LEU A 23 -0.63 -10.03 0.40
CA LEU A 23 -0.25 -8.86 -0.41
C LEU A 23 1.27 -8.78 -0.61
N VAL A 24 2.06 -8.99 0.44
CA VAL A 24 3.52 -8.81 0.39
C VAL A 24 4.19 -9.68 -0.67
N PRO A 25 3.92 -10.99 -0.79
CA PRO A 25 4.55 -11.83 -1.82
C PRO A 25 4.21 -11.37 -3.25
N VAL A 26 2.96 -10.96 -3.49
CA VAL A 26 2.50 -10.49 -4.80
C VAL A 26 3.19 -9.17 -5.16
N LEU A 27 3.31 -8.24 -4.21
CA LEU A 27 3.97 -6.96 -4.43
C LEU A 27 5.47 -7.15 -4.68
N LEU A 28 6.14 -8.03 -3.91
CA LEU A 28 7.54 -8.37 -4.13
C LEU A 28 7.78 -9.02 -5.49
N GLN A 29 6.88 -9.91 -5.94
CA GLN A 29 6.96 -10.47 -7.28
C GLN A 29 6.79 -9.40 -8.37
N ARG A 30 5.88 -8.43 -8.18
CA ARG A 30 5.71 -7.33 -9.14
C ARG A 30 6.95 -6.43 -9.22
N LEU A 31 7.66 -6.24 -8.11
CA LEU A 31 8.91 -5.46 -8.07
C LEU A 31 10.06 -6.10 -8.88
N THR A 32 10.00 -7.39 -9.19
CA THR A 32 11.03 -8.03 -10.03
C THR A 32 10.76 -7.83 -11.53
N MET A 33 9.63 -7.21 -11.90
CA MET A 33 9.23 -6.97 -13.28
C MET A 33 9.58 -5.53 -13.69
N GLN A 34 10.84 -5.16 -13.51
CA GLN A 34 11.40 -3.88 -13.96
C GLN A 34 11.96 -4.07 -15.37
N GLU A 35 11.46 -3.33 -16.35
CA GLU A 35 12.03 -3.36 -17.70
C GLU A 35 13.07 -2.24 -17.85
N GLU A 36 14.17 -2.53 -18.55
CA GLU A 36 15.26 -1.56 -18.72
C GLU A 36 14.86 -0.38 -19.64
N THR A 37 13.78 -0.56 -20.39
CA THR A 37 13.19 0.43 -21.31
C THR A 37 11.99 1.17 -20.71
N ASP A 38 11.66 0.92 -19.44
CA ASP A 38 10.56 1.63 -18.78
C ASP A 38 10.93 3.12 -18.65
N ASP A 39 10.04 4.00 -19.12
CA ASP A 39 10.21 5.44 -18.97
C ASP A 39 9.99 5.83 -17.49
N ASP A 40 10.85 6.67 -16.92
CA ASP A 40 10.74 7.13 -15.53
C ASP A 40 9.41 7.86 -15.24
N ASP A 41 8.79 8.49 -16.25
CA ASP A 41 7.50 9.16 -16.11
C ASP A 41 6.29 8.21 -16.33
N GLU A 42 6.51 6.98 -16.82
CA GLU A 42 5.44 6.00 -17.03
C GLU A 42 5.00 5.35 -15.70
N TRP A 43 3.68 5.30 -15.43
CA TRP A 43 3.15 4.62 -14.25
C TRP A 43 2.84 3.16 -14.55
N ASN A 44 3.71 2.25 -14.08
CA ASN A 44 3.62 0.83 -14.34
C ASN A 44 3.28 0.00 -13.07
N PRO A 45 2.96 -1.30 -13.23
CA PRO A 45 2.67 -2.20 -12.11
C PRO A 45 3.81 -2.34 -11.07
N CYS A 46 5.08 -2.25 -11.49
CA CYS A 46 6.23 -2.30 -10.59
C CYS A 46 6.30 -1.05 -9.69
N LYS A 47 6.19 0.15 -10.27
CA LYS A 47 6.16 1.42 -9.52
C LYS A 47 4.99 1.48 -8.55
N SER A 48 3.79 1.06 -8.99
CA SER A 48 2.63 0.97 -8.09
C SER A 48 2.84 -0.02 -6.94
N ALA A 49 3.50 -1.16 -7.18
CA ALA A 49 3.80 -2.12 -6.14
C ALA A 49 4.76 -1.56 -5.07
N GLY A 50 5.76 -0.76 -5.48
CA GLY A 50 6.65 -0.03 -4.57
C GLY A 50 5.91 0.95 -3.65
N VAL A 51 5.03 1.77 -4.23
CA VAL A 51 4.20 2.71 -3.44
C VAL A 51 3.25 1.95 -2.50
N CYS A 52 2.62 0.87 -2.98
CA CYS A 52 1.77 0.03 -2.14
C CYS A 52 2.53 -0.55 -0.94
N LEU A 53 3.76 -1.04 -1.13
CA LEU A 53 4.59 -1.56 -0.03
C LEU A 53 4.94 -0.46 0.99
N MET A 54 5.28 0.75 0.54
CA MET A 54 5.54 1.88 1.43
C MET A 54 4.32 2.22 2.31
N LEU A 55 3.12 2.23 1.72
CA LEU A 55 1.88 2.49 2.47
C LEU A 55 1.56 1.36 3.46
N LEU A 56 1.79 0.10 3.07
CA LEU A 56 1.60 -1.06 3.94
C LEU A 56 2.61 -1.11 5.08
N ALA A 57 3.84 -0.63 4.88
CA ALA A 57 4.84 -0.51 5.95
C ALA A 57 4.37 0.42 7.08
N ASN A 58 3.58 1.46 6.77
CA ASN A 58 2.97 2.33 7.76
C ASN A 58 1.73 1.71 8.45
N CYS A 59 1.33 0.50 8.05
CA CYS A 59 0.20 -0.25 8.61
C CYS A 59 0.65 -1.46 9.47
N ALA A 60 1.95 -1.75 9.51
CA ALA A 60 2.54 -2.90 10.20
C ALA A 60 2.54 -2.74 11.74
#